data_AF-A0A937MDZ1-F1
#
_entry.id   AF-A0A937MDZ1-F1
#
_cell.length_a   1.000
_cell.length_b   1.000
_cell.length_c   1.000
_cell.angle_alpha   90.00
_cell.angle_beta   90.00
_cell.angle_gamma   90.00
#
_symmetry.space_group_name_H-M   'P 1'
#
loop_
_entity.id
_entity.type
_entity.pdbx_description
1 polymer ?
#
loop_
_entity_poly.entity_id
_entity_poly.type
_entity_poly.pdbx_seq_one_letter_code
_entity_poly.pdbx_strand_id
1 'polypeptide(L)'
;MPDARIELKEIEHALHHGEFCFYYQPKISFSTGQIVGGEALLRWIKSDGTVVPPGDFLPQAEQSGFITNITAVMLPELVEDIEKISIVKSDAQIAFNISALDLYSPYMVKMLRSFIGSKRINPGNIQIEVTETALVDNSERINIALLDLVALGIEIAMDDFGTGYSSLDLLSRLPISTLKLDQGVVRRMSEDVKNTHIVRSSLYMARELSIKTVAEGVESRGTYTYLMAAGCNEVQGFWISPPLPLDDYIALCAENPQWPGSSFGLLYNAWVNHISYRRKVLDAALTLSMTDQDEWISLPKMDLAHSPARCRLGQWYMGEISDSEENRRQFKQLEEPHRLMHAAGASLIKAIRTQSTARNITRATRIFLEYSDVVDAEVSRIVERDLERTFDELDMEKGKEIPSIANLVSEYDIE
;
A
#
# COMPACT_ATOMS: atom_id res chain seq x y z
N MET A 1 16.74 -28.57 20.58
CA MET A 1 16.69 -29.70 19.61
C MET A 1 17.69 -29.36 18.52
N PRO A 2 18.54 -30.26 18.01
CA PRO A 2 19.43 -29.89 16.91
C PRO A 2 18.59 -29.73 15.63
N ASP A 3 18.67 -28.56 15.02
CA ASP A 3 18.10 -28.22 13.70
C ASP A 3 18.41 -29.33 12.68
N ALA A 4 17.41 -30.17 12.37
CA ALA A 4 17.49 -31.01 11.19
C ALA A 4 17.27 -30.08 9.99
N ARG A 5 18.38 -29.57 9.46
CA ARG A 5 18.39 -28.66 8.30
C ARG A 5 17.80 -29.42 7.11
N ILE A 6 16.65 -28.96 6.60
CA ILE A 6 15.97 -29.55 5.45
C ILE A 6 16.92 -29.62 4.27
N GLU A 7 17.03 -30.80 3.64
CA GLU A 7 17.88 -30.97 2.47
C GLU A 7 17.14 -30.60 1.17
N LEU A 8 17.88 -30.13 0.15
CA LEU A 8 17.32 -29.83 -1.17
C LEU A 8 16.55 -31.02 -1.77
N LYS A 9 17.02 -32.25 -1.57
CA LYS A 9 16.34 -33.45 -2.07
C LYS A 9 14.94 -33.64 -1.48
N GLU A 10 14.73 -33.23 -0.23
CA GLU A 10 13.42 -33.29 0.40
C GLU A 10 12.48 -32.26 -0.23
N ILE A 11 12.98 -31.06 -0.54
CA ILE A 11 12.22 -30.00 -1.23
C ILE A 11 11.85 -30.43 -2.66
N GLU A 12 12.80 -31.03 -3.39
CA GLU A 12 12.55 -31.60 -4.72
C GLU A 12 11.48 -32.69 -4.66
N HIS A 13 11.58 -33.59 -3.68
CA HIS A 13 10.61 -34.65 -3.47
C HIS A 13 9.21 -34.09 -3.18
N ALA A 14 9.10 -33.13 -2.26
CA ALA A 14 7.84 -32.46 -1.93
C ALA A 14 7.18 -31.82 -3.15
N LEU A 15 7.95 -31.14 -3.98
CA LEU A 15 7.44 -30.52 -5.22
C LEU A 15 6.89 -31.57 -6.18
N HIS A 16 7.57 -32.70 -6.33
CA HIS A 16 7.10 -33.80 -7.19
C HIS A 16 5.87 -34.54 -6.66
N HIS A 17 5.62 -34.50 -5.34
CA HIS A 17 4.49 -35.17 -4.71
C HIS A 17 3.31 -34.22 -4.42
N GLY A 18 3.40 -32.94 -4.82
CA GLY A 18 2.32 -31.97 -4.60
C GLY A 18 2.11 -31.63 -3.13
N GLU A 19 3.18 -31.62 -2.34
CA GLU A 19 3.11 -31.31 -0.89
C GLU A 19 3.17 -29.80 -0.59
N PHE A 20 3.30 -28.96 -1.62
CA PHE A 20 3.21 -27.51 -1.50
C PHE A 20 1.79 -27.04 -1.81
N CYS A 21 1.30 -26.09 -1.03
CA CYS A 21 0.01 -25.43 -1.24
C CYS A 21 0.10 -23.96 -0.80
N PHE A 22 -0.93 -23.18 -1.12
CA PHE A 22 -1.06 -21.81 -0.64
C PHE A 22 -2.05 -21.70 0.52
N TYR A 23 -1.64 -20.91 1.51
CA TYR A 23 -2.54 -20.33 2.50
C TYR A 23 -2.64 -18.83 2.22
N TYR A 24 -3.81 -18.24 2.47
CA TYR A 24 -4.12 -16.87 2.15
C TYR A 24 -4.33 -16.06 3.42
N GLN A 25 -3.50 -15.05 3.64
CA GLN A 25 -3.69 -14.11 4.75
C GLN A 25 -4.48 -12.88 4.28
N PRO A 26 -5.66 -12.58 4.84
CA PRO A 26 -6.46 -11.43 4.45
C PRO A 26 -5.74 -10.08 4.66
N LYS A 27 -5.87 -9.20 3.67
CA LYS A 27 -5.50 -7.77 3.75
C LYS A 27 -6.78 -6.93 3.89
N ILE A 28 -6.82 -6.08 4.90
CA ILE A 28 -7.97 -5.22 5.20
C ILE A 28 -7.64 -3.77 4.84
N SER A 29 -8.57 -3.11 4.16
CA SER A 29 -8.48 -1.66 3.94
C SER A 29 -8.86 -0.91 5.20
N PHE A 30 -7.99 0.00 5.67
CA PHE A 30 -8.30 0.84 6.82
C PHE A 30 -9.43 1.84 6.56
N SER A 31 -9.64 2.24 5.30
CA SER A 31 -10.69 3.20 4.96
C SER A 31 -12.09 2.59 4.98
N THR A 32 -12.20 1.34 4.50
CA THR A 32 -13.47 0.64 4.37
C THR A 32 -13.72 -0.36 5.47
N GLY A 33 -12.68 -0.85 6.15
CA GLY A 33 -12.75 -1.97 7.09
C GLY A 33 -13.04 -3.33 6.44
N GLN A 34 -12.93 -3.43 5.11
CA GLN A 34 -13.26 -4.62 4.33
C GLN A 34 -12.01 -5.32 3.81
N ILE A 35 -12.15 -6.61 3.51
CA ILE A 35 -11.14 -7.39 2.79
C ILE A 35 -10.97 -6.79 1.39
N VAL A 36 -9.74 -6.44 1.04
CA VAL A 36 -9.36 -5.94 -0.30
C VAL A 36 -8.50 -6.93 -1.07
N GLY A 37 -8.06 -8.00 -0.41
CA GLY A 37 -7.16 -8.97 -1.00
C GLY A 37 -6.55 -9.88 0.06
N GLY A 38 -5.43 -10.49 -0.30
CA GLY A 38 -4.69 -11.34 0.63
C GLY A 38 -3.29 -11.64 0.13
N GLU A 39 -2.45 -12.13 1.01
CA GLU A 39 -1.12 -12.62 0.67
C GLU A 39 -1.14 -14.13 0.54
N ALA A 40 -0.71 -14.64 -0.62
CA ALA A 40 -0.54 -16.07 -0.87
C ALA A 40 0.80 -16.51 -0.30
N LEU A 41 0.72 -17.27 0.80
CA LEU A 41 1.84 -17.75 1.57
C LEU A 41 2.03 -19.24 1.31
N LEU A 42 3.20 -19.60 0.78
CA LEU A 42 3.54 -20.99 0.52
C LEU A 42 3.57 -21.78 1.84
N ARG A 43 2.99 -22.97 1.83
CA ARG A 43 3.02 -23.95 2.92
C ARG A 43 3.48 -25.29 2.38
N TRP A 44 4.28 -25.99 3.18
CA TRP A 44 4.63 -27.38 2.90
C TRP A 44 3.92 -28.25 3.91
N ILE A 45 2.95 -29.02 3.42
CA ILE A 45 2.18 -29.99 4.20
C ILE A 45 2.56 -31.37 3.69
N LYS A 46 3.29 -32.12 4.51
CA LYS A 46 3.68 -33.49 4.18
C LYS A 46 2.45 -34.37 4.06
N SER A 47 2.60 -35.48 3.34
CA SER A 47 1.55 -36.48 3.15
C SER A 47 0.95 -37.04 4.46
N ASP A 48 1.67 -36.97 5.58
CA ASP A 48 1.21 -37.39 6.92
C ASP A 48 0.51 -36.27 7.72
N GLY A 49 0.32 -35.09 7.12
CA GLY A 49 -0.28 -33.90 7.73
C GLY A 49 0.71 -33.00 8.47
N THR A 50 2.00 -33.36 8.53
CA THR A 50 3.01 -32.52 9.18
C THR A 50 3.20 -31.22 8.42
N VAL A 51 3.00 -30.09 9.10
CA VAL A 51 3.28 -28.76 8.56
C VAL A 51 4.76 -28.43 8.75
N VAL A 52 5.44 -28.12 7.66
CA VAL A 52 6.82 -27.62 7.68
C VAL A 52 6.79 -26.10 7.54
N PRO A 53 7.30 -25.35 8.54
CA PRO A 53 7.35 -23.89 8.50
C PRO A 53 8.13 -23.38 7.27
N PRO A 54 7.68 -22.29 6.62
CA PRO A 54 8.42 -21.66 5.52
C PRO A 54 9.87 -21.31 5.87
N GLY A 55 10.12 -20.88 7.11
CA GLY A 55 11.46 -20.56 7.60
C GLY A 55 12.43 -21.74 7.59
N ASP A 56 11.93 -22.99 7.60
CA ASP A 56 12.77 -24.18 7.63
C ASP A 56 13.24 -24.62 6.24
N PHE A 57 12.44 -24.34 5.18
CA PHE A 57 12.73 -24.82 3.82
C PHE A 57 13.03 -23.71 2.80
N LEU A 58 12.41 -22.52 2.91
CA LEU A 58 12.62 -21.43 1.95
C LEU A 58 14.09 -21.00 1.87
N PRO A 59 14.85 -20.82 2.98
CA PRO A 59 16.25 -20.44 2.88
C PRO A 59 17.08 -21.43 2.06
N GLN A 60 16.79 -22.73 2.17
CA GLN A 60 17.47 -23.76 1.40
C GLN A 60 17.03 -23.76 -0.07
N ALA A 61 15.74 -23.54 -0.36
CA ALA A 61 15.23 -23.40 -1.73
C ALA A 61 15.85 -22.18 -2.45
N GLU A 62 16.02 -21.07 -1.75
CA GLU A 62 16.64 -19.85 -2.28
C GLU A 62 18.14 -20.03 -2.51
N GLN A 63 18.88 -20.53 -1.51
CA GLN A 63 20.34 -20.73 -1.61
C GLN A 63 20.73 -21.70 -2.73
N SER A 64 19.88 -22.70 -3.01
CA SER A 64 20.08 -23.65 -4.11
C SER A 64 19.59 -23.14 -5.47
N GLY A 65 18.81 -22.07 -5.49
CA GLY A 65 18.11 -21.57 -6.68
C GLY A 65 16.87 -22.37 -7.09
N PHE A 66 16.55 -23.43 -6.35
CA PHE A 66 15.38 -24.28 -6.61
C PHE A 66 14.04 -23.57 -6.34
N ILE A 67 14.07 -22.43 -5.63
CA ILE A 67 12.89 -21.57 -5.47
C ILE A 67 12.23 -21.23 -6.82
N THR A 68 13.02 -21.05 -7.88
CA THR A 68 12.48 -20.76 -9.22
C THR A 68 11.68 -21.92 -9.82
N ASN A 69 12.01 -23.16 -9.46
CA ASN A 69 11.26 -24.35 -9.84
C ASN A 69 9.94 -24.43 -9.06
N ILE A 70 9.98 -24.13 -7.75
CA ILE A 70 8.78 -24.07 -6.91
C ILE A 70 7.84 -23.00 -7.48
N THR A 71 8.32 -21.79 -7.69
CA THR A 71 7.54 -20.68 -8.30
C THR A 71 6.93 -21.10 -9.63
N ALA A 72 7.70 -21.73 -10.53
CA ALA A 72 7.21 -22.17 -11.83
C ALA A 72 6.09 -23.22 -11.76
N VAL A 73 6.12 -24.09 -10.76
CA VAL A 73 5.11 -25.15 -10.55
C VAL A 73 3.88 -24.61 -9.82
N MET A 74 4.07 -23.72 -8.85
CA MET A 74 2.99 -23.17 -8.03
C MET A 74 2.23 -22.03 -8.69
N LEU A 75 2.85 -21.29 -9.63
CA LEU A 75 2.20 -20.14 -10.27
C LEU A 75 0.88 -20.48 -11.02
N PRO A 76 0.76 -21.62 -11.74
CA PRO A 76 -0.53 -22.08 -12.28
C PRO A 76 -1.60 -22.33 -11.21
N GLU A 77 -1.22 -22.85 -10.03
CA GLU A 77 -2.13 -23.11 -8.91
C GLU A 77 -2.62 -21.80 -8.30
N LEU A 78 -1.71 -20.84 -8.07
CA LEU A 78 -2.07 -19.48 -7.64
C LEU A 78 -3.10 -18.83 -8.58
N VAL A 79 -2.94 -19.01 -9.89
CA VAL A 79 -3.86 -18.45 -10.90
C VAL A 79 -5.23 -19.09 -10.83
N GLU A 80 -5.30 -20.40 -10.60
CA GLU A 80 -6.58 -21.10 -10.38
C GLU A 80 -7.28 -20.62 -9.09
N ASP A 81 -6.51 -20.37 -8.05
CA ASP A 81 -7.04 -19.85 -6.79
C ASP A 81 -7.54 -18.41 -6.93
N ILE A 82 -6.81 -17.55 -7.64
CA ILE A 82 -7.28 -16.19 -7.97
C ILE A 82 -8.58 -16.26 -8.78
N GLU A 83 -8.69 -17.17 -9.75
CA GLU A 83 -9.94 -17.37 -10.50
C GLU A 83 -11.10 -17.70 -9.56
N LYS A 84 -10.92 -18.64 -8.62
CA LYS A 84 -11.95 -19.02 -7.63
C LYS A 84 -12.31 -17.86 -6.69
N ILE A 85 -11.31 -17.16 -6.16
CA ILE A 85 -11.50 -16.01 -5.27
C ILE A 85 -12.28 -14.90 -5.98
N SER A 86 -11.96 -14.63 -7.25
CA SER A 86 -12.59 -13.56 -8.03
C SER A 86 -14.09 -13.77 -8.29
N ILE A 87 -14.60 -15.00 -8.15
CA ILE A 87 -16.04 -15.30 -8.24
C ILE A 87 -16.79 -14.70 -7.05
N VAL A 88 -16.18 -14.70 -5.86
CA VAL A 88 -16.79 -14.22 -4.62
C VAL A 88 -16.39 -12.77 -4.31
N LYS A 89 -15.13 -12.41 -4.58
CA LYS A 89 -14.57 -11.07 -4.37
C LYS A 89 -13.80 -10.64 -5.62
N SER A 90 -14.52 -10.08 -6.59
CA SER A 90 -13.99 -9.79 -7.94
C SER A 90 -12.84 -8.77 -7.96
N ASP A 91 -12.78 -7.90 -6.95
CA ASP A 91 -11.78 -6.86 -6.76
C ASP A 91 -10.64 -7.28 -5.81
N ALA A 92 -10.62 -8.53 -5.34
CA ALA A 92 -9.54 -9.04 -4.50
C ALA A 92 -8.20 -9.01 -5.26
N GLN A 93 -7.20 -8.40 -4.64
CA GLN A 93 -5.82 -8.43 -5.12
C GLN A 93 -5.01 -9.43 -4.30
N ILE A 94 -4.56 -10.51 -4.94
CA ILE A 94 -3.74 -11.53 -4.30
C ILE A 94 -2.26 -11.22 -4.52
N ALA A 95 -1.55 -10.99 -3.42
CA ALA A 95 -0.13 -10.78 -3.40
C ALA A 95 0.63 -12.10 -3.40
N PHE A 96 1.75 -12.15 -4.13
CA PHE A 96 2.61 -13.33 -4.20
C PHE A 96 4.09 -12.92 -4.13
N ASN A 97 4.80 -13.55 -3.20
CA ASN A 97 6.22 -13.33 -2.98
C ASN A 97 7.05 -13.97 -4.09
N ILE A 98 8.03 -13.23 -4.62
CA ILE A 98 8.99 -13.73 -5.59
C ILE A 98 10.43 -13.43 -5.17
N SER A 99 11.33 -14.34 -5.51
CA SER A 99 12.75 -14.16 -5.23
C SER A 99 13.44 -13.29 -6.29
N ALA A 100 14.64 -12.77 -5.97
CA ALA A 100 15.49 -12.12 -6.97
C ALA A 100 15.81 -13.04 -8.16
N LEU A 101 15.92 -14.36 -7.91
CA LEU A 101 16.21 -15.35 -8.94
C LEU A 101 15.04 -15.52 -9.91
N ASP A 102 13.80 -15.40 -9.44
CA ASP A 102 12.60 -15.40 -10.28
C ASP A 102 12.58 -14.21 -11.23
N LEU A 103 12.97 -13.02 -10.75
CA LEU A 103 13.09 -11.82 -11.57
C LEU A 103 14.18 -11.92 -12.64
N TYR A 104 15.24 -12.68 -12.38
CA TYR A 104 16.23 -12.98 -13.40
C TYR A 104 15.66 -13.90 -14.49
N SER A 105 14.75 -14.80 -14.16
CA SER A 105 14.16 -15.71 -15.13
C SER A 105 13.10 -15.02 -16.00
N PRO A 106 13.24 -14.99 -17.35
CA PRO A 106 12.18 -14.46 -18.20
C PRO A 106 10.92 -15.35 -18.22
N TYR A 107 10.98 -16.53 -17.62
CA TYR A 107 9.91 -17.53 -17.65
C TYR A 107 8.67 -17.07 -16.88
N MET A 108 8.85 -16.51 -15.68
CA MET A 108 7.75 -16.04 -14.83
C MET A 108 6.94 -14.94 -15.53
N VAL A 109 7.61 -13.89 -16.01
CA VAL A 109 6.97 -12.78 -16.74
C VAL A 109 6.23 -13.29 -17.98
N LYS A 110 6.79 -14.26 -18.71
CA LYS A 110 6.12 -14.89 -19.85
C LYS A 110 4.87 -15.66 -19.44
N MET A 111 4.92 -16.38 -18.32
CA MET A 111 3.78 -17.15 -17.82
C MET A 111 2.64 -16.22 -17.39
N LEU A 112 2.93 -15.18 -16.61
CA LEU A 112 1.96 -14.16 -16.21
C LEU A 112 1.34 -13.48 -17.43
N ARG A 113 2.17 -13.09 -18.41
CA ARG A 113 1.69 -12.54 -19.69
C ARG A 113 0.74 -13.50 -20.41
N SER A 114 1.02 -14.81 -20.38
CA SER A 114 0.16 -15.83 -20.97
C SER A 114 -1.18 -15.95 -20.24
N PHE A 115 -1.18 -15.97 -18.90
CA PHE A 115 -2.42 -16.03 -18.10
C PHE A 115 -3.29 -14.79 -18.27
N ILE A 116 -2.70 -13.60 -18.28
CA ILE A 116 -3.40 -12.34 -18.56
C ILE A 116 -3.91 -12.33 -20.01
N GLY A 117 -3.08 -12.73 -20.98
CA GLY A 117 -3.46 -12.75 -22.40
C GLY A 117 -4.57 -13.75 -22.74
N SER A 118 -4.63 -14.86 -21.99
CA SER A 118 -5.73 -15.84 -22.06
C SER A 118 -6.95 -15.46 -21.21
N LYS A 119 -6.91 -14.30 -20.52
CA LYS A 119 -7.96 -13.77 -19.65
C LYS A 119 -8.35 -14.69 -18.49
N ARG A 120 -7.39 -15.49 -18.00
CA ARG A 120 -7.57 -16.28 -16.78
C ARG A 120 -7.63 -15.39 -15.55
N ILE A 121 -6.81 -14.35 -15.51
CA ILE A 121 -6.82 -13.35 -14.44
C ILE A 121 -6.79 -11.94 -15.01
N ASN A 122 -7.39 -10.98 -14.29
CA ASN A 122 -7.12 -9.57 -14.55
C ASN A 122 -5.81 -9.17 -13.86
N PRO A 123 -5.01 -8.28 -14.47
CA PRO A 123 -3.77 -7.80 -13.85
C PRO A 123 -3.97 -7.19 -12.46
N GLY A 124 -5.12 -6.55 -12.21
CA GLY A 124 -5.45 -5.97 -10.90
C GLY A 124 -5.73 -7.00 -9.79
N ASN A 125 -5.93 -8.27 -10.14
CA ASN A 125 -6.14 -9.34 -9.16
C ASN A 125 -4.83 -9.97 -8.64
N ILE A 126 -3.68 -9.58 -9.18
CA ILE A 126 -2.37 -10.06 -8.73
C ILE A 126 -1.44 -8.90 -8.40
N GLN A 127 -0.73 -9.03 -7.28
CA GLN A 127 0.36 -8.14 -6.88
C GLN A 127 1.61 -8.98 -6.66
N ILE A 128 2.76 -8.45 -7.05
CA ILE A 128 4.03 -9.14 -6.89
C ILE A 128 4.79 -8.48 -5.75
N GLU A 129 5.22 -9.27 -4.77
CA GLU A 129 5.97 -8.81 -3.61
C GLU A 129 7.44 -9.21 -3.76
N VAL A 130 8.33 -8.24 -3.52
CA VAL A 130 9.77 -8.43 -3.64
C VAL A 130 10.43 -7.85 -2.40
N THR A 131 11.27 -8.64 -1.73
CA THR A 131 11.98 -8.18 -0.55
C THR A 131 12.94 -7.04 -0.86
N GLU A 132 13.14 -6.16 0.12
CA GLU A 132 14.12 -5.07 0.06
C GLU A 132 15.49 -5.58 -0.41
N THR A 133 15.99 -6.67 0.18
CA THR A 133 17.31 -7.26 -0.15
C THR A 133 17.41 -7.72 -1.59
N ALA A 134 16.33 -8.29 -2.15
CA ALA A 134 16.29 -8.71 -3.55
C ALA A 134 16.43 -7.53 -4.52
N LEU A 135 16.05 -6.32 -4.10
CA LEU A 135 16.12 -5.11 -4.91
C LEU A 135 17.45 -4.34 -4.76
N VAL A 136 18.22 -4.59 -3.70
CA VAL A 136 19.49 -3.88 -3.42
C VAL A 136 20.53 -4.09 -4.51
N ASP A 137 20.59 -5.30 -5.09
CA ASP A 137 21.53 -5.60 -6.19
C ASP A 137 21.22 -4.74 -7.44
N ASN A 138 20.02 -4.13 -7.50
CA ASN A 138 19.54 -3.14 -8.46
C ASN A 138 20.13 -3.28 -9.87
N SER A 139 20.18 -4.52 -10.36
CA SER A 139 20.71 -4.79 -11.67
C SER A 139 19.72 -4.29 -12.72
N GLU A 140 20.24 -3.81 -13.84
CA GLU A 140 19.41 -3.34 -14.97
C GLU A 140 18.37 -4.39 -15.37
N ARG A 141 18.69 -5.67 -15.20
CA ARG A 141 17.82 -6.81 -15.46
C ARG A 141 16.61 -6.89 -14.52
N ILE A 142 16.78 -6.64 -13.22
CA ILE A 142 15.66 -6.60 -12.26
C ILE A 142 14.71 -5.47 -12.64
N ASN A 143 15.25 -4.28 -12.91
CA ASN A 143 14.42 -3.13 -13.29
C ASN A 143 13.63 -3.40 -14.58
N ILE A 144 14.24 -4.03 -15.59
CA ILE A 144 13.53 -4.43 -16.81
C ILE A 144 12.40 -5.41 -16.50
N ALA A 145 12.63 -6.43 -15.66
CA ALA A 145 11.60 -7.40 -15.29
C ALA A 145 10.42 -6.73 -14.55
N LEU A 146 10.70 -5.82 -13.63
CA LEU A 146 9.66 -5.06 -12.92
C LEU A 146 8.87 -4.16 -13.88
N LEU A 147 9.54 -3.46 -14.80
CA LEU A 147 8.87 -2.64 -15.82
C LEU A 147 8.01 -3.49 -16.76
N ASP A 148 8.46 -4.70 -17.11
CA ASP A 148 7.67 -5.64 -17.90
C ASP A 148 6.40 -6.10 -17.17
N LEU A 149 6.48 -6.34 -15.85
CA LEU A 149 5.31 -6.67 -15.02
C LEU A 149 4.34 -5.49 -14.93
N VAL A 150 4.86 -4.28 -14.69
CA VAL A 150 4.04 -3.05 -14.67
C VAL A 150 3.39 -2.78 -16.03
N ALA A 151 4.07 -3.08 -17.14
CA ALA A 151 3.50 -2.98 -18.48
C ALA A 151 2.36 -4.00 -18.73
N LEU A 152 2.28 -5.08 -17.93
CA LEU A 152 1.12 -5.98 -17.92
C LEU A 152 -0.03 -5.45 -17.05
N GLY A 153 0.18 -4.38 -16.29
CA GLY A 153 -0.79 -3.83 -15.33
C GLY A 153 -0.70 -4.45 -13.94
N ILE A 154 0.39 -5.17 -13.63
CA ILE A 154 0.63 -5.79 -12.32
C ILE A 154 1.25 -4.76 -11.39
N GLU A 155 0.72 -4.65 -10.17
CA GLU A 155 1.28 -3.82 -9.11
C GLU A 155 2.46 -4.53 -8.43
N ILE A 156 3.47 -3.75 -8.02
CA ILE A 156 4.66 -4.25 -7.34
C ILE A 156 4.70 -3.70 -5.91
N ALA A 157 4.84 -4.60 -4.93
CA ALA A 157 5.07 -4.26 -3.54
C ALA A 157 6.53 -4.51 -3.15
N MET A 158 7.10 -3.58 -2.40
CA MET A 158 8.37 -3.77 -1.71
C MET A 158 8.08 -4.30 -0.31
N ASP A 159 8.60 -5.48 -0.02
CA ASP A 159 8.45 -6.17 1.26
C ASP A 159 9.65 -5.94 2.19
N ASP A 160 9.47 -6.21 3.48
CA ASP A 160 10.47 -6.06 4.55
C ASP A 160 11.06 -4.65 4.72
N PHE A 161 10.28 -3.60 4.42
CA PHE A 161 10.79 -2.24 4.48
C PHE A 161 11.19 -1.84 5.91
N GLY A 162 12.45 -1.41 6.07
CA GLY A 162 12.99 -0.91 7.34
C GLY A 162 13.88 -1.90 8.09
N THR A 163 14.31 -2.97 7.42
CA THR A 163 15.20 -4.01 7.97
C THR A 163 16.70 -3.75 7.75
N GLY A 164 17.11 -2.82 6.86
CA GLY A 164 18.45 -2.22 6.97
C GLY A 164 19.19 -1.76 5.70
N TYR A 165 18.61 -1.88 4.51
CA TYR A 165 19.29 -1.63 3.22
C TYR A 165 18.58 -0.64 2.27
N SER A 166 17.31 -0.30 2.51
CA SER A 166 16.53 0.59 1.67
C SER A 166 17.12 1.98 1.65
N SER A 167 17.71 2.35 0.52
CA SER A 167 17.98 3.75 0.21
C SER A 167 16.72 4.38 -0.38
N LEU A 168 16.39 5.60 0.05
CA LEU A 168 15.38 6.45 -0.62
C LEU A 168 15.61 6.55 -2.13
N ASP A 169 16.88 6.42 -2.56
CA ASP A 169 17.28 6.36 -3.96
C ASP A 169 16.67 5.14 -4.69
N LEU A 170 16.70 3.96 -4.08
CA LEU A 170 16.12 2.74 -4.64
C LEU A 170 14.61 2.89 -4.86
N LEU A 171 13.89 3.33 -3.82
CA LEU A 171 12.44 3.61 -3.91
C LEU A 171 12.10 4.63 -4.99
N SER A 172 12.96 5.63 -5.21
CA SER A 172 12.71 6.68 -6.21
C SER A 172 12.89 6.23 -7.66
N ARG A 173 13.55 5.09 -7.91
CA ARG A 173 13.90 4.60 -9.25
C ARG A 173 13.07 3.40 -9.69
N LEU A 174 12.63 2.59 -8.74
CA LEU A 174 11.87 1.38 -9.01
C LEU A 174 10.38 1.69 -9.19
N PRO A 175 9.66 0.94 -10.05
CA PRO A 175 8.25 1.16 -10.29
C PRO A 175 7.39 0.48 -9.21
N ILE A 176 7.63 0.82 -7.94
CA ILE A 176 6.92 0.28 -6.78
C ILE A 176 5.62 1.06 -6.55
N SER A 177 4.53 0.34 -6.33
CA SER A 177 3.21 0.92 -6.02
C SER A 177 2.79 0.72 -4.56
N THR A 178 3.39 -0.25 -3.87
CA THR A 178 3.05 -0.60 -2.49
C THR A 178 4.30 -0.78 -1.63
N LEU A 179 4.28 -0.28 -0.40
CA LEU A 179 5.33 -0.43 0.61
C LEU A 179 4.77 -1.22 1.80
N LYS A 180 5.35 -2.37 2.11
CA LYS A 180 4.96 -3.17 3.28
C LYS A 180 5.87 -2.84 4.46
N LEU A 181 5.27 -2.45 5.58
CA LEU A 181 5.96 -2.20 6.83
C LEU A 181 6.08 -3.52 7.59
N ASP A 182 7.30 -4.03 7.70
CA ASP A 182 7.65 -5.27 8.41
C ASP A 182 7.05 -5.32 9.83
N GLN A 183 6.63 -6.52 10.24
CA GLN A 183 6.14 -6.82 11.59
C GLN A 183 7.10 -6.35 12.67
N GLY A 184 8.42 -6.49 12.47
CA GLY A 184 9.42 -5.99 13.41
C GLY A 184 9.34 -4.48 13.59
N VAL A 185 9.17 -3.71 12.52
CA VAL A 185 8.99 -2.24 12.57
C VAL A 185 7.68 -1.88 13.27
N VAL A 186 6.58 -2.55 12.92
CA VAL A 186 5.25 -2.32 13.50
C VAL A 186 5.25 -2.65 15.00
N ARG A 187 5.86 -3.77 15.40
CA ARG A 187 5.93 -4.19 16.81
C ARG A 187 6.71 -3.20 17.67
N ARG A 188 7.86 -2.73 17.17
CA ARG A 188 8.74 -1.81 17.92
C ARG A 188 8.14 -0.42 18.16
N MET A 189 7.09 -0.03 17.42
CA MET A 189 6.49 1.30 17.59
C MET A 189 5.90 1.51 18.98
N SER A 190 5.47 0.43 19.65
CA SER A 190 4.93 0.47 21.01
C SER A 190 6.01 0.57 22.10
N GLU A 191 7.29 0.38 21.74
CA GLU A 191 8.40 0.38 22.70
C GLU A 191 8.86 1.80 23.04
N ASP A 192 8.97 2.68 22.04
CA ASP A 192 9.38 4.06 22.24
C ASP A 192 8.87 5.03 21.14
N VAL A 193 8.96 6.33 21.46
CA VAL A 193 8.53 7.43 20.58
C VAL A 193 9.38 7.53 19.32
N LYS A 194 10.65 7.12 19.35
CA LYS A 194 11.53 7.14 18.17
C LYS A 194 11.06 6.11 17.14
N ASN A 195 10.70 4.90 17.55
CA ASN A 195 10.14 3.88 16.67
C ASN A 195 8.77 4.29 16.13
N THR A 196 7.96 4.95 16.96
CA THR A 196 6.71 5.60 16.51
C THR A 196 6.97 6.63 15.40
N HIS A 197 8.02 7.45 15.53
CA HIS A 197 8.41 8.41 14.50
C HIS A 197 8.93 7.77 13.21
N ILE A 198 9.61 6.62 13.31
CA ILE A 198 10.06 5.86 12.13
C ILE A 198 8.84 5.44 11.31
N VAL A 199 7.85 4.78 11.93
CA VAL A 199 6.60 4.38 11.24
C VAL A 199 5.93 5.59 10.58
N ARG A 200 5.73 6.69 11.32
CA ARG A 200 5.10 7.91 10.76
C ARG A 200 5.89 8.49 9.59
N SER A 201 7.21 8.46 9.65
CA SER A 201 8.08 8.97 8.58
C SER A 201 8.00 8.09 7.35
N SER A 202 7.95 6.77 7.51
CA SER A 202 7.75 5.81 6.42
C SER A 202 6.40 6.02 5.73
N LEU A 203 5.31 6.16 6.49
CA LEU A 203 3.98 6.46 5.95
C LEU A 203 3.96 7.80 5.21
N TYR A 204 4.58 8.85 5.78
CA TYR A 204 4.69 10.16 5.14
C TYR A 204 5.46 10.09 3.83
N MET A 205 6.59 9.38 3.81
CA MET A 205 7.44 9.21 2.64
C MET A 205 6.74 8.43 1.54
N ALA A 206 6.11 7.29 1.86
CA ALA A 206 5.36 6.50 0.89
C ALA A 206 4.28 7.36 0.23
N ARG A 207 3.55 8.15 1.03
CA ARG A 207 2.59 9.13 0.52
C ARG A 207 3.24 10.20 -0.36
N GLU A 208 4.43 10.70 -0.01
CA GLU A 208 5.14 11.66 -0.87
C GLU A 208 5.52 11.07 -2.23
N LEU A 209 5.80 9.77 -2.27
CA LEU A 209 6.09 9.02 -3.49
C LEU A 209 4.83 8.49 -4.19
N SER A 210 3.64 8.74 -3.64
CA SER A 210 2.35 8.19 -4.12
C SER A 210 2.31 6.66 -4.13
N ILE A 211 2.92 6.05 -3.11
CA ILE A 211 3.01 4.62 -2.85
C ILE A 211 2.03 4.27 -1.73
N LYS A 212 1.23 3.21 -1.91
CA LYS A 212 0.33 2.66 -0.89
C LYS A 212 1.12 1.99 0.23
N THR A 213 0.55 1.88 1.42
CA THR A 213 1.21 1.26 2.57
C THR A 213 0.40 0.11 3.15
N VAL A 214 1.06 -1.01 3.40
CA VAL A 214 0.51 -2.16 4.13
C VAL A 214 1.29 -2.30 5.44
N ALA A 215 0.60 -2.44 6.56
CA ALA A 215 1.24 -2.77 7.83
C ALA A 215 1.10 -4.25 8.17
N GLU A 216 2.20 -4.90 8.51
CA GLU A 216 2.23 -6.33 8.78
C GLU A 216 2.33 -6.69 10.26
N GLY A 217 1.94 -7.93 10.58
CA GLY A 217 2.08 -8.49 11.91
C GLY A 217 1.34 -7.69 12.99
N VAL A 218 0.19 -7.12 12.65
CA VAL A 218 -0.66 -6.43 13.62
C VAL A 218 -1.35 -7.47 14.53
N GLU A 219 -0.97 -7.46 15.80
CA GLU A 219 -1.44 -8.42 16.82
C GLU A 219 -2.36 -7.80 17.88
N SER A 220 -2.56 -6.47 17.87
CA SER A 220 -3.39 -5.81 18.87
C SER A 220 -4.30 -4.73 18.28
N ARG A 221 -5.46 -4.54 18.92
CA ARG A 221 -6.40 -3.46 18.60
C ARG A 221 -5.76 -2.07 18.73
N GLY A 222 -4.85 -1.89 19.69
CA GLY A 222 -4.13 -0.63 19.88
C GLY A 222 -3.23 -0.29 18.68
N THR A 223 -2.42 -1.28 18.25
CA THR A 223 -1.58 -1.20 17.05
C THR A 223 -2.42 -0.90 15.80
N TYR A 224 -3.52 -1.64 15.60
CA TYR A 224 -4.45 -1.44 14.49
C TYR A 224 -5.01 0.00 14.45
N THR A 225 -5.56 0.46 15.57
CA THR A 225 -6.18 1.79 15.68
C THR A 225 -5.17 2.90 15.44
N TYR A 226 -3.95 2.73 15.94
CA TYR A 226 -2.87 3.70 15.72
C TYR A 226 -2.48 3.80 14.24
N LEU A 227 -2.28 2.67 13.56
CA LEU A 227 -1.91 2.64 12.13
C LEU A 227 -3.01 3.23 11.24
N MET A 228 -4.27 2.93 11.54
CA MET A 228 -5.44 3.55 10.91
C MET A 228 -5.38 5.08 11.06
N ALA A 229 -5.21 5.58 12.29
CA ALA A 229 -5.14 7.02 12.57
C ALA A 229 -3.89 7.70 11.96
N ALA A 230 -2.79 6.96 11.83
CA ALA A 230 -1.56 7.43 11.21
C ALA A 230 -1.67 7.51 9.67
N GLY A 231 -2.76 7.01 9.08
CA GLY A 231 -3.04 7.10 7.65
C GLY A 231 -2.37 6.00 6.82
N CYS A 232 -2.14 4.82 7.41
CA CYS A 232 -1.79 3.61 6.65
C CYS A 232 -2.97 3.18 5.78
N ASN A 233 -2.72 2.56 4.61
CA ASN A 233 -3.79 2.20 3.66
C ASN A 233 -4.43 0.85 3.99
N GLU A 234 -3.59 -0.15 4.26
CA GLU A 234 -3.98 -1.55 4.41
C GLU A 234 -3.25 -2.21 5.57
N VAL A 235 -3.78 -3.33 6.05
CA VAL A 235 -3.21 -4.06 7.19
C VAL A 235 -3.44 -5.56 7.10
N GLN A 236 -2.47 -6.31 7.60
CA GLN A 236 -2.54 -7.74 7.84
C GLN A 236 -1.91 -8.11 9.19
N GLY A 237 -2.33 -9.23 9.76
CA GLY A 237 -1.79 -9.73 11.03
C GLY A 237 -2.78 -10.57 11.81
N PHE A 238 -2.30 -11.22 12.87
CA PHE A 238 -3.08 -12.21 13.63
C PHE A 238 -4.25 -11.62 14.40
N TRP A 239 -4.25 -10.30 14.66
CA TRP A 239 -5.43 -9.64 15.20
C TRP A 239 -6.61 -9.64 14.21
N ILE A 240 -6.32 -9.69 12.91
CA ILE A 240 -7.30 -9.81 11.84
C ILE A 240 -7.59 -11.28 11.62
N SER A 241 -6.58 -12.01 11.13
CA SER A 241 -6.65 -13.43 10.79
C SER A 241 -5.26 -14.04 10.67
N PRO A 242 -5.08 -15.32 11.08
CA PRO A 242 -3.97 -16.12 10.58
C PRO A 242 -4.15 -16.38 9.08
N PRO A 243 -3.10 -16.87 8.39
CA PRO A 243 -3.23 -17.41 7.03
C PRO A 243 -4.20 -18.60 7.00
N LEU A 244 -5.09 -18.63 6.01
CA LEU A 244 -6.17 -19.62 5.91
C LEU A 244 -6.01 -20.50 4.65
N PRO A 245 -6.45 -21.77 4.68
CA PRO A 245 -6.67 -22.53 3.45
C PRO A 245 -7.61 -21.80 2.48
N LEU A 246 -7.54 -22.13 1.18
CA LEU A 246 -8.32 -21.47 0.14
C LEU A 246 -9.83 -21.45 0.43
N ASP A 247 -10.41 -22.59 0.79
CA ASP A 247 -11.86 -22.71 1.00
C ASP A 247 -12.33 -21.81 2.16
N ASP A 248 -11.55 -21.74 3.23
CA ASP A 248 -11.82 -20.88 4.40
C ASP A 248 -11.64 -19.39 4.04
N TYR A 249 -10.63 -19.05 3.24
CA TYR A 249 -10.44 -17.69 2.76
C TYR A 249 -11.60 -17.24 1.86
N ILE A 250 -12.10 -18.12 0.97
CA ILE A 250 -13.26 -17.85 0.13
C ILE A 250 -14.52 -17.70 0.99
N ALA A 251 -14.71 -18.56 2.00
CA ALA A 251 -15.83 -18.44 2.94
C ALA A 251 -15.78 -17.10 3.69
N LEU A 252 -14.62 -16.72 4.22
CA LEU A 252 -14.41 -15.42 4.88
C LEU A 252 -14.72 -14.24 3.93
N CYS A 253 -14.30 -14.32 2.67
CA CYS A 253 -14.63 -13.30 1.66
C CYS A 253 -16.14 -13.23 1.39
N ALA A 254 -16.83 -14.37 1.37
CA ALA A 254 -18.27 -14.44 1.12
C ALA A 254 -19.10 -13.87 2.28
N GLU A 255 -18.65 -14.06 3.52
CA GLU A 255 -19.27 -13.49 4.71
C GLU A 255 -19.15 -11.97 4.77
N ASN A 256 -18.12 -11.42 4.12
CA ASN A 256 -17.81 -9.99 4.09
C ASN A 256 -17.80 -9.35 5.50
N PRO A 257 -17.00 -9.90 6.43
CA PRO A 257 -16.87 -9.34 7.77
C PRO A 257 -16.31 -7.93 7.73
N GLN A 258 -16.66 -7.15 8.76
CA GLN A 258 -16.40 -5.72 8.82
C GLN A 258 -15.52 -5.44 10.04
N TRP A 259 -14.29 -4.99 9.80
CA TRP A 259 -13.39 -4.49 10.85
C TRP A 259 -13.62 -2.98 11.06
N PRO A 260 -13.15 -2.42 12.19
CA PRO A 260 -13.19 -0.98 12.40
C PRO A 260 -12.44 -0.28 11.25
N GLY A 261 -13.18 0.38 10.38
CA GLY A 261 -12.65 1.18 9.28
C GLY A 261 -12.95 2.64 9.53
N SER A 262 -12.06 3.51 9.10
CA SER A 262 -12.33 4.94 9.14
C SER A 262 -11.60 5.67 8.03
N SER A 263 -12.34 6.51 7.32
CA SER A 263 -11.79 7.56 6.46
C SER A 263 -10.98 8.59 7.24
N PHE A 264 -11.06 8.62 8.58
CA PHE A 264 -10.43 9.65 9.42
C PHE A 264 -8.91 9.73 9.24
N GLY A 265 -8.21 8.60 9.18
CA GLY A 265 -6.77 8.58 8.88
C GLY A 265 -6.44 9.22 7.53
N LEU A 266 -7.31 9.01 6.53
CA LEU A 266 -7.23 9.64 5.22
C LEU A 266 -7.68 11.12 5.23
N LEU A 267 -8.57 11.52 6.12
CA LEU A 267 -8.96 12.93 6.32
C LEU A 267 -7.84 13.75 6.96
N TYR A 268 -7.12 13.20 7.94
CA TYR A 268 -5.89 13.82 8.42
C TYR A 268 -4.90 14.04 7.25
N ASN A 269 -4.80 13.06 6.34
CA ASN A 269 -4.04 13.23 5.11
C ASN A 269 -4.57 14.37 4.23
N ALA A 270 -5.87 14.67 4.20
CA ALA A 270 -6.42 15.81 3.48
C ALA A 270 -5.83 17.15 3.98
N TRP A 271 -5.75 17.35 5.29
CA TRP A 271 -5.07 18.53 5.87
C TRP A 271 -3.60 18.58 5.50
N VAL A 272 -2.88 17.48 5.69
CA VAL A 272 -1.44 17.46 5.40
C VAL A 272 -1.18 17.66 3.91
N ASN A 273 -2.01 17.11 3.03
CA ASN A 273 -1.94 17.28 1.58
C ASN A 273 -2.19 18.74 1.17
N HIS A 274 -3.19 19.38 1.77
CA HIS A 274 -3.47 20.81 1.58
C HIS A 274 -2.28 21.68 2.00
N ILE A 275 -1.81 21.50 3.25
CA ILE A 275 -0.69 22.25 3.81
C ILE A 275 0.59 22.01 2.99
N SER A 276 0.83 20.77 2.56
CA SER A 276 1.96 20.40 1.70
C SER A 276 1.89 21.14 0.36
N TYR A 277 0.73 21.19 -0.30
CA TYR A 277 0.57 21.96 -1.54
C TYR A 277 0.76 23.46 -1.31
N ARG A 278 0.16 24.02 -0.26
CA ARG A 278 0.33 25.43 0.14
C ARG A 278 1.81 25.76 0.28
N ARG A 279 2.56 24.93 1.00
CA ARG A 279 4.00 25.07 1.18
C ARG A 279 4.75 24.97 -0.15
N LYS A 280 4.46 23.98 -1.00
CA LYS A 280 5.12 23.82 -2.33
C LYS A 280 4.99 25.08 -3.18
N VAL A 281 3.81 25.70 -3.23
CA VAL A 281 3.59 26.95 -3.99
C VAL A 281 4.38 28.12 -3.41
N LEU A 282 4.42 28.26 -2.08
CA LEU A 282 5.16 29.34 -1.42
C LEU A 282 6.68 29.16 -1.52
N ASP A 283 7.18 27.94 -1.32
CA ASP A 283 8.58 27.59 -1.50
C ASP A 283 9.02 27.88 -2.94
N ALA A 284 8.21 27.47 -3.94
CA ALA A 284 8.46 27.79 -5.34
C ALA A 284 8.45 29.30 -5.61
N ALA A 285 7.50 30.04 -5.05
CA ALA A 285 7.43 31.48 -5.20
C ALA A 285 8.67 32.17 -4.61
N LEU A 286 9.12 31.73 -3.44
CA LEU A 286 10.32 32.25 -2.78
C LEU A 286 11.57 31.93 -3.60
N THR A 287 11.78 30.67 -3.97
CA THR A 287 12.94 30.23 -4.75
C THR A 287 13.02 30.96 -6.09
N LEU A 288 11.94 31.02 -6.86
CA LEU A 288 11.92 31.73 -8.14
C LEU A 288 12.17 33.24 -8.00
N SER A 289 11.75 33.85 -6.89
CA SER A 289 11.98 35.27 -6.65
C SER A 289 13.40 35.59 -6.17
N MET A 290 14.12 34.60 -5.64
CA MET A 290 15.48 34.73 -5.12
C MET A 290 16.57 34.22 -6.08
N THR A 291 16.17 33.65 -7.22
CA THR A 291 17.07 33.05 -8.20
C THR A 291 16.91 33.75 -9.54
N ASP A 292 18.03 34.06 -10.19
CA ASP A 292 18.04 34.66 -11.51
C ASP A 292 17.45 33.72 -12.57
N GLN A 293 16.82 34.30 -13.60
CA GLN A 293 15.98 33.54 -14.53
C GLN A 293 16.76 32.52 -15.37
N ASP A 294 18.02 32.80 -15.68
CA ASP A 294 18.94 31.90 -16.37
C ASP A 294 19.32 30.68 -15.53
N GLU A 295 19.26 30.79 -14.20
CA GLU A 295 19.50 29.67 -13.28
C GLU A 295 18.24 28.82 -13.01
N TRP A 296 17.05 29.22 -13.45
CA TRP A 296 15.82 28.45 -13.17
C TRP A 296 15.86 27.02 -13.73
N ILE A 297 16.68 26.76 -14.74
CA ILE A 297 16.84 25.42 -15.30
C ILE A 297 17.54 24.44 -14.34
N SER A 298 18.36 24.95 -13.42
CA SER A 298 19.10 24.15 -12.43
C SER A 298 18.33 23.95 -11.13
N LEU A 299 17.20 24.66 -10.94
CA LEU A 299 16.34 24.48 -9.78
C LEU A 299 15.75 23.06 -9.72
N PRO A 300 15.53 22.51 -8.51
CA PRO A 300 14.79 21.27 -8.35
C PRO A 300 13.46 21.34 -9.08
N LYS A 301 13.05 20.22 -9.70
CA LYS A 301 11.72 20.13 -10.31
C LYS A 301 10.67 20.27 -9.21
N MET A 302 9.92 21.36 -9.24
CA MET A 302 8.84 21.62 -8.30
C MET A 302 7.54 21.04 -8.90
N ASP A 303 6.98 20.03 -8.25
CA ASP A 303 5.65 19.52 -8.60
C ASP A 303 4.58 20.51 -8.17
N LEU A 304 4.27 21.42 -9.09
CA LEU A 304 3.25 22.46 -8.97
C LEU A 304 2.08 22.14 -9.88
N ALA A 305 1.53 20.92 -9.76
CA ALA A 305 0.31 20.57 -10.45
C ALA A 305 -0.84 21.48 -9.96
N HIS A 306 -0.99 22.64 -10.60
CA HIS A 306 -2.04 23.63 -10.33
C HIS A 306 -3.40 23.16 -10.86
N SER A 307 -3.78 21.95 -10.47
CA SER A 307 -5.01 21.30 -10.87
C SER A 307 -5.51 20.46 -9.70
N PRO A 308 -6.78 20.62 -9.27
CA PRO A 308 -7.40 19.74 -8.30
C PRO A 308 -7.24 18.26 -8.67
N ALA A 309 -7.46 17.89 -9.93
CA ALA A 309 -7.40 16.50 -10.40
C ALA A 309 -6.00 15.86 -10.33
N ARG A 310 -4.95 16.67 -10.18
CA ARG A 310 -3.56 16.22 -10.08
C ARG A 310 -2.94 16.48 -8.72
N CYS A 311 -3.68 17.12 -7.82
CA CYS A 311 -3.24 17.37 -6.45
C CYS A 311 -3.78 16.27 -5.54
N ARG A 312 -2.98 15.83 -4.56
CA ARG A 312 -3.38 14.73 -3.66
C ARG A 312 -4.67 14.98 -2.92
N LEU A 313 -4.92 16.22 -2.48
CA LEU A 313 -6.21 16.56 -1.86
C LEU A 313 -7.37 16.30 -2.83
N GLY A 314 -7.24 16.67 -4.10
CA GLY A 314 -8.28 16.45 -5.11
C GLY A 314 -8.42 14.99 -5.52
N GLN A 315 -7.31 14.26 -5.69
CA GLN A 315 -7.35 12.82 -5.95
C GLN A 315 -8.05 12.06 -4.83
N TRP A 316 -7.85 12.48 -3.58
CA TRP A 316 -8.50 11.91 -2.42
C TRP A 316 -10.03 12.09 -2.43
N TYR A 317 -10.55 13.33 -2.59
CA TYR A 317 -12.00 13.55 -2.56
C TYR A 317 -12.73 13.25 -3.88
N MET A 318 -12.02 13.18 -5.00
CA MET A 318 -12.57 12.80 -6.32
C MET A 318 -12.43 11.30 -6.63
N GLY A 319 -11.63 10.57 -5.85
CA GLY A 319 -11.28 9.16 -6.08
C GLY A 319 -11.52 8.32 -4.84
N GLU A 320 -10.50 8.17 -4.00
CA GLU A 320 -10.35 7.17 -2.91
C GLU A 320 -11.52 7.07 -1.92
N ILE A 321 -12.29 8.15 -1.73
CA ILE A 321 -13.44 8.19 -0.79
C ILE A 321 -14.77 8.47 -1.52
N SER A 322 -14.74 8.77 -2.82
CA SER A 322 -15.88 9.34 -3.54
C SER A 322 -16.90 8.33 -4.08
N ASP A 323 -16.74 7.04 -3.80
CA ASP A 323 -17.61 6.02 -4.39
C ASP A 323 -19.05 6.04 -3.84
N SER A 324 -19.27 6.62 -2.66
CA SER A 324 -20.62 6.85 -2.13
C SER A 324 -21.20 8.20 -2.60
N GLU A 325 -22.49 8.20 -2.94
CA GLU A 325 -23.21 9.41 -3.33
C GLU A 325 -23.25 10.46 -2.19
N GLU A 326 -23.16 9.98 -0.95
CA GLU A 326 -23.08 10.80 0.26
C GLU A 326 -21.75 11.57 0.35
N ASN A 327 -20.62 10.88 0.15
CA ASN A 327 -19.29 11.49 0.19
C ASN A 327 -19.12 12.55 -0.92
N ARG A 328 -19.65 12.30 -2.14
CA ARG A 328 -19.65 13.31 -3.22
C ARG A 328 -20.42 14.58 -2.84
N ARG A 329 -21.53 14.46 -2.10
CA ARG A 329 -22.28 15.63 -1.62
C ARG A 329 -21.50 16.39 -0.54
N GLN A 330 -20.80 15.68 0.34
CA GLN A 330 -19.98 16.27 1.40
C GLN A 330 -18.84 17.12 0.84
N PHE A 331 -18.15 16.67 -0.22
CA PHE A 331 -16.99 17.37 -0.77
C PHE A 331 -17.32 18.48 -1.78
N LYS A 332 -18.58 18.63 -2.18
CA LYS A 332 -19.00 19.65 -3.15
C LYS A 332 -18.66 21.09 -2.72
N GLN A 333 -18.66 21.35 -1.41
CA GLN A 333 -18.31 22.66 -0.85
C GLN A 333 -16.80 22.95 -0.91
N LEU A 334 -15.96 21.92 -0.99
CA LEU A 334 -14.50 22.01 -1.10
C LEU A 334 -14.05 22.28 -2.54
N GLU A 335 -14.79 21.77 -3.52
CA GLU A 335 -14.35 21.73 -4.92
C GLU A 335 -14.05 23.12 -5.52
N GLU A 336 -14.97 24.07 -5.36
CA GLU A 336 -14.82 25.41 -5.93
C GLU A 336 -13.71 26.23 -5.25
N PRO A 337 -13.66 26.33 -3.90
CA PRO A 337 -12.52 26.93 -3.21
C PRO A 337 -11.18 26.30 -3.58
N HIS A 338 -11.13 24.98 -3.69
CA HIS A 338 -9.92 24.25 -4.08
C HIS A 338 -9.48 24.60 -5.51
N ARG A 339 -10.42 24.64 -6.47
CA ARG A 339 -10.15 25.07 -7.85
C ARG A 339 -9.64 26.51 -7.92
N LEU A 340 -10.24 27.42 -7.15
CA LEU A 340 -9.82 28.83 -7.09
C LEU A 340 -8.44 28.99 -6.45
N MET A 341 -8.13 28.21 -5.42
CA MET A 341 -6.79 28.18 -4.82
C MET A 341 -5.73 27.74 -5.84
N HIS A 342 -5.99 26.69 -6.63
CA HIS A 342 -5.08 26.24 -7.69
C HIS A 342 -4.88 27.31 -8.77
N ALA A 343 -5.97 27.97 -9.21
CA ALA A 343 -5.90 29.06 -10.18
C ALA A 343 -5.10 30.27 -9.64
N ALA A 344 -5.26 30.59 -8.35
CA ALA A 344 -4.50 31.64 -7.68
C ALA A 344 -3.01 31.28 -7.56
N GLY A 345 -2.69 30.02 -7.21
CA GLY A 345 -1.32 29.51 -7.19
C GLY A 345 -0.64 29.61 -8.56
N ALA A 346 -1.33 29.19 -9.63
CA ALA A 346 -0.84 29.32 -11.00
C ALA A 346 -0.59 30.79 -11.39
N SER A 347 -1.49 31.68 -10.95
CA SER A 347 -1.37 33.13 -11.20
C SER A 347 -0.19 33.74 -10.46
N LEU A 348 0.10 33.32 -9.22
CA LEU A 348 1.27 33.74 -8.46
C LEU A 348 2.56 33.33 -9.17
N ILE A 349 2.70 32.05 -9.52
CA ILE A 349 3.89 31.55 -10.22
C ILE A 349 4.06 32.24 -11.57
N LYS A 350 2.96 32.46 -12.31
CA LYS A 350 3.00 33.22 -13.57
C LYS A 350 3.47 34.66 -13.36
N ALA A 351 2.98 35.36 -12.33
CA ALA A 351 3.38 36.75 -12.06
C ALA A 351 4.88 36.89 -11.78
N ILE A 352 5.46 35.93 -11.05
CA ILE A 352 6.92 35.87 -10.80
C ILE A 352 7.67 35.58 -12.10
N ARG A 353 7.21 34.59 -12.88
CA ARG A 353 7.83 34.21 -14.16
C ARG A 353 7.85 35.33 -15.20
N THR A 354 6.86 36.22 -15.18
CA THR A 354 6.79 37.37 -16.08
C THR A 354 7.44 38.63 -15.51
N GLN A 355 8.26 38.52 -14.44
CA GLN A 355 8.93 39.64 -13.77
C GLN A 355 7.97 40.78 -13.39
N SER A 356 6.79 40.43 -12.87
CA SER A 356 5.81 41.43 -12.42
C SER A 356 6.37 42.26 -11.27
N THR A 357 5.83 43.46 -11.08
CA THR A 357 6.21 44.31 -9.94
C THR A 357 6.00 43.59 -8.60
N ALA A 358 6.82 43.91 -7.60
CA ALA A 358 6.69 43.37 -6.24
C ALA A 358 5.25 43.51 -5.71
N ARG A 359 4.58 44.63 -6.00
CA ARG A 359 3.17 44.88 -5.65
C ARG A 359 2.22 43.83 -6.24
N ASN A 360 2.42 43.42 -7.49
CA ASN A 360 1.60 42.42 -8.16
C ASN A 360 1.85 41.02 -7.61
N ILE A 361 3.11 40.69 -7.31
CA ILE A 361 3.48 39.42 -6.66
C ILE A 361 2.84 39.35 -5.27
N THR A 362 3.01 40.36 -4.43
CA THR A 362 2.37 40.43 -3.10
C THR A 362 0.86 40.30 -3.18
N ARG A 363 0.22 40.95 -4.16
CA ARG A 363 -1.23 40.82 -4.38
C ARG A 363 -1.62 39.39 -4.74
N ALA A 364 -0.89 38.74 -5.64
CA ALA A 364 -1.15 37.36 -6.03
C ALA A 364 -0.93 36.38 -4.88
N THR A 365 0.12 36.57 -4.07
CA THR A 365 0.37 35.79 -2.85
C THR A 365 -0.79 35.90 -1.88
N ARG A 366 -1.29 37.12 -1.62
CA ARG A 366 -2.44 37.32 -0.73
C ARG A 366 -3.69 36.59 -1.23
N ILE A 367 -4.03 36.72 -2.52
CA ILE A 367 -5.19 36.03 -3.10
C ILE A 367 -5.05 34.51 -2.97
N PHE A 368 -3.85 33.97 -3.20
CA PHE A 368 -3.57 32.54 -3.01
C PHE A 368 -3.80 32.10 -1.56
N LEU A 369 -3.28 32.86 -0.58
CA LEU A 369 -3.45 32.56 0.84
C LEU A 369 -4.92 32.66 1.27
N GLU A 370 -5.66 33.66 0.79
CA GLU A 370 -7.10 33.81 1.07
C GLU A 370 -7.90 32.56 0.64
N TYR A 371 -7.71 32.08 -0.59
CA TYR A 371 -8.37 30.84 -1.03
C TYR A 371 -7.84 29.60 -0.30
N SER A 372 -6.54 29.57 0.03
CA SER A 372 -5.96 28.49 0.82
C SER A 372 -6.58 28.40 2.23
N ASP A 373 -6.90 29.53 2.85
CA ASP A 373 -7.53 29.55 4.18
C ASP A 373 -9.00 29.12 4.10
N VAL A 374 -9.71 29.42 3.00
CA VAL A 374 -11.07 28.88 2.76
C VAL A 374 -11.04 27.35 2.61
N VAL A 375 -10.08 26.81 1.86
CA VAL A 375 -9.89 25.35 1.73
C VAL A 375 -9.60 24.72 3.08
N ASP A 376 -8.74 25.33 3.89
CA ASP A 376 -8.40 24.85 5.22
C ASP A 376 -9.62 24.79 6.16
N ALA A 377 -10.45 25.83 6.14
CA ALA A 377 -11.69 25.88 6.91
C ALA A 377 -12.70 24.82 6.46
N GLU A 378 -12.76 24.50 5.16
CA GLU A 378 -13.67 23.47 4.65
C GLU A 378 -13.19 22.07 5.00
N VAL A 379 -11.88 21.78 4.84
CA VAL A 379 -11.29 20.50 5.27
C VAL A 379 -11.52 20.32 6.78
N SER A 380 -11.33 21.36 7.58
CA SER A 380 -11.59 21.31 9.03
C SER A 380 -13.03 20.93 9.36
N ARG A 381 -14.01 21.50 8.65
CA ARG A 381 -15.44 21.18 8.83
C ARG A 381 -15.80 19.77 8.38
N ILE A 382 -15.07 19.19 7.44
CA ILE A 382 -15.25 17.79 7.03
C ILE A 382 -14.68 16.87 8.11
N VAL A 383 -13.46 17.16 8.58
CA VAL A 383 -12.78 16.41 9.65
C VAL A 383 -13.60 16.38 10.93
N GLU A 384 -14.15 17.53 11.35
CA GLU A 384 -15.00 17.65 12.53
C GLU A 384 -16.24 16.76 12.44
N ARG A 385 -16.96 16.81 11.32
CA ARG A 385 -18.15 15.98 11.08
C ARG A 385 -17.84 14.47 11.05
N ASP A 386 -16.71 14.08 10.48
CA ASP A 386 -16.32 12.66 10.45
C ASP A 386 -15.88 12.16 11.83
N LEU A 387 -15.24 13.01 12.63
CA LEU A 387 -14.93 12.71 14.03
C LEU A 387 -16.19 12.52 14.85
N GLU A 388 -17.15 13.43 14.75
CA GLU A 388 -18.46 13.32 15.42
C GLU A 388 -19.13 12.00 15.06
N ARG A 389 -19.22 11.67 13.76
CA ARG A 389 -19.77 10.38 13.30
C ARG A 389 -19.00 9.19 13.86
N THR A 390 -17.67 9.22 13.81
CA THR A 390 -16.84 8.12 14.31
C THR A 390 -17.03 7.92 15.82
N PHE A 391 -17.13 9.01 16.59
CA PHE A 391 -17.38 8.92 18.03
C PHE A 391 -18.79 8.41 18.33
N ASP A 392 -19.80 8.85 17.58
CA ASP A 392 -21.18 8.36 17.71
C ASP A 392 -21.28 6.87 17.37
N GLU A 393 -20.61 6.41 16.31
CA GLU A 393 -20.50 5.00 15.94
C GLU A 393 -19.80 4.21 17.05
N LEU A 394 -18.66 4.69 17.57
CA LEU A 394 -17.96 4.04 18.69
C LEU A 394 -18.83 3.94 19.95
N ASP A 395 -19.65 4.95 20.24
CA ASP A 395 -20.60 4.92 21.35
C ASP A 395 -21.74 3.92 21.11
N MET A 396 -22.19 3.75 19.87
CA MET A 396 -23.15 2.70 19.47
C MET A 396 -22.52 1.29 19.41
N GLU A 397 -21.22 1.20 19.18
CA GLU A 397 -20.47 -0.07 19.07
C GLU A 397 -19.84 -0.54 20.38
N LYS A 398 -20.00 0.21 21.47
CA LYS A 398 -19.70 -0.25 22.83
C LYS A 398 -20.48 -1.54 23.12
N GLY A 399 -19.81 -2.68 22.96
CA GLY A 399 -20.36 -4.02 23.20
C GLY A 399 -20.54 -4.89 21.96
N LYS A 400 -20.24 -4.43 20.74
CA LYS A 400 -20.15 -5.32 19.57
C LYS A 400 -18.86 -6.13 19.63
N GLU A 401 -18.98 -7.46 19.55
CA GLU A 401 -17.82 -8.32 19.35
C GLU A 401 -17.26 -8.05 17.94
N ILE A 402 -15.96 -7.75 17.88
CA ILE A 402 -15.21 -7.85 16.62
C ILE A 402 -15.37 -9.30 16.15
N PRO A 403 -15.60 -9.56 14.85
CA PRO A 403 -15.71 -10.93 14.35
C PRO A 403 -14.52 -11.75 14.85
N SER A 404 -14.78 -12.63 15.81
CA SER A 404 -13.78 -13.57 16.29
C SER A 404 -13.70 -14.66 15.24
N ILE A 405 -12.59 -14.71 14.51
CA ILE A 405 -12.34 -15.78 13.54
C ILE A 405 -12.37 -17.16 14.22
N ALA A 406 -12.14 -17.24 15.54
CA ALA A 406 -12.29 -18.47 16.31
C ALA A 406 -13.72 -19.06 16.29
N ASN A 407 -14.75 -18.26 16.00
CA ASN A 407 -16.13 -18.75 15.83
C ASN A 407 -16.46 -19.12 14.37
N LEU A 408 -15.65 -18.69 13.40
CA LEU A 408 -15.82 -18.95 11.96
C LEU A 408 -14.93 -20.10 11.47
N VAL A 409 -13.80 -20.31 12.14
CA VAL A 409 -12.75 -21.27 11.80
C VAL A 409 -12.51 -22.15 13.05
N SER A 410 -13.50 -22.95 13.44
CA SER A 410 -13.48 -23.66 14.72
C SER A 410 -12.56 -24.90 14.79
N GLU A 411 -11.57 -25.06 13.90
CA GLU A 411 -10.77 -26.31 13.82
C GLU A 411 -9.24 -26.18 13.65
N TYR A 412 -8.63 -25.00 13.72
CA TYR A 412 -7.18 -24.90 13.50
C TYR A 412 -6.38 -24.34 14.69
N ASP A 413 -5.85 -25.26 15.52
CA ASP A 413 -4.65 -25.03 16.32
C ASP A 413 -3.45 -25.03 15.35
N ILE A 414 -2.98 -23.84 14.95
CA ILE A 414 -1.68 -23.68 14.30
C ILE A 414 -0.96 -22.52 14.99
N GLU A 415 0.02 -22.87 15.82
CA GLU A 415 0.99 -21.95 16.46
C GLU A 415 1.95 -21.31 15.45
#